data_AF-A0A2E8WWS4-F1
#
_entry.id   AF-A0A2E8WWS4-F1
#
_cell.length_a   1.000
_cell.length_b   1.000
_cell.length_c   1.000
_cell.angle_alpha   90.00
_cell.angle_beta   90.00
_cell.angle_gamma   90.00
#
_symmetry.space_group_name_H-M   'P 1'
#
loop_
_entity.id
_entity.type
_entity.pdbx_description
1 polymer ?
#
loop_
_entity_poly.entity_id
_entity_poly.type
_entity_poly.pdbx_seq_one_letter_code
_entity_poly.pdbx_strand_id
1 'polypeptide(L)'
;MRLRWPPRRTMTSGRIEWNRQSWPATSMGAKEFERTQGRRSAWLGDVAEVWRRWCAEEEPGLAVTTSGTTGTPKRIQHSRKATACSVAQTAEALGLDEGCHAVLALPTTFVAGQAMVVRALVGRWRLTLVEPSAAPSWAGSCDFVAMTPHQTLGWLEHGSGYATTLLLGGGPVSPALLRALLASSRVSTVWEGFGMSETLTHIALRRLDKVQDLAAPFVPLPNTCVTVDAQGCARIDAPDREVHGLSTTDLVDVCDDGSFVWLGRRDDVINSGGVLVHPMEVERAFHTFCPSWVQDFVVYGRPDDTLGFEVVLRVQSAEPPEDLDHAFQTFRNQLKALVGSAKTPRAVEWGDVPRSDRGKVMRRALS
;
A
#
# COMPACT_ATOMS: atom_id res chain seq x y z
N MET A 1 -10.12 30.94 6.54
CA MET A 1 -11.57 31.16 6.78
C MET A 1 -12.02 30.12 7.80
N ARG A 2 -12.37 30.51 9.03
CA ARG A 2 -12.70 29.56 10.11
C ARG A 2 -14.13 29.04 9.92
N LEU A 3 -14.28 27.78 9.56
CA LEU A 3 -15.57 27.10 9.50
C LEU A 3 -16.02 26.74 10.92
N ARG A 4 -17.24 27.14 11.29
CA ARG A 4 -17.92 26.74 12.54
C ARG A 4 -18.97 25.68 12.20
N TRP A 5 -18.88 24.51 12.83
CA TRP A 5 -19.87 23.43 12.76
C TRP A 5 -20.75 23.41 14.03
N PRO A 6 -21.96 22.81 13.98
CA PRO A 6 -22.86 22.71 15.12
C PRO A 6 -22.32 21.67 16.14
N PRO A 7 -22.63 21.82 17.45
CA PRO A 7 -22.01 21.01 18.50
C PRO A 7 -22.62 19.60 18.51
N ARG A 8 -21.90 18.62 17.97
CA ARG A 8 -22.13 17.20 18.31
C ARG A 8 -21.50 16.94 19.69
N ARG A 9 -22.17 16.12 20.51
CA ARG A 9 -21.77 15.76 21.90
C ARG A 9 -20.24 15.66 22.04
N THR A 10 -19.68 16.56 22.85
CA THR A 10 -18.25 16.72 23.10
C THR A 10 -17.65 15.44 23.70
N MET A 11 -17.09 14.56 22.86
CA MET A 11 -16.04 13.68 23.34
C MET A 11 -14.79 14.52 23.51
N THR A 12 -14.26 14.61 24.74
CA THR A 12 -13.06 15.40 25.05
C THR A 12 -11.78 14.77 24.47
N SER A 13 -11.83 13.49 24.08
CA SER A 13 -10.75 12.74 23.44
C SER A 13 -11.31 11.59 22.59
N GLY A 14 -10.52 11.09 21.64
CA GLY A 14 -10.84 9.87 20.87
C GLY A 14 -10.90 8.62 21.75
N ARG A 15 -11.12 7.46 21.13
CA ARG A 15 -11.19 6.16 21.83
C ARG A 15 -10.44 5.08 21.08
N ILE A 16 -9.81 4.16 21.80
CA ILE A 16 -9.22 2.94 21.23
C ILE A 16 -10.01 1.75 21.77
N GLU A 17 -10.40 0.83 20.91
CA GLU A 17 -11.32 -0.26 21.21
C GLU A 17 -10.74 -1.61 20.82
N TRP A 18 -10.87 -2.58 21.73
CA TRP A 18 -10.43 -3.95 21.51
C TRP A 18 -11.31 -4.90 22.32
N ASN A 19 -11.76 -6.00 21.71
CA ASN A 19 -12.54 -7.04 22.37
C ASN A 19 -13.71 -6.52 23.24
N ARG A 20 -14.54 -5.63 22.66
CA ARG A 20 -15.71 -4.97 23.30
C ARG A 20 -15.36 -4.06 24.50
N GLN A 21 -14.09 -3.85 24.78
CA GLN A 21 -13.60 -2.87 25.75
C GLN A 21 -13.13 -1.61 25.01
N SER A 22 -13.10 -0.50 25.73
CA SER A 22 -12.78 0.80 25.17
C SER A 22 -12.01 1.65 26.17
N TRP A 23 -10.94 2.27 25.71
CA TRP A 23 -10.06 3.12 26.50
C TRP A 23 -10.04 4.53 25.89
N PRO A 24 -10.02 5.59 26.71
CA PRO A 24 -9.92 6.97 26.22
C PRO A 24 -8.53 7.18 25.61
N ALA A 25 -8.44 7.70 24.39
CA ALA A 25 -7.22 7.93 23.62
C ALA A 25 -6.33 9.03 24.26
N THR A 26 -5.74 8.70 25.40
CA THR A 26 -5.06 9.58 26.36
C THR A 26 -3.93 8.83 27.07
N SER A 27 -3.05 9.52 27.79
CA SER A 27 -1.97 8.89 28.55
C SER A 27 -2.47 7.93 29.64
N MET A 28 -3.64 8.21 30.22
CA MET A 28 -4.28 7.30 31.20
C MET A 28 -4.80 6.03 30.52
N GLY A 29 -5.44 6.18 29.35
CA GLY A 29 -5.90 5.03 28.57
C GLY A 29 -4.74 4.15 28.10
N ALA A 30 -3.62 4.74 27.68
CA ALA A 30 -2.42 4.00 27.28
C ALA A 30 -1.88 3.13 28.41
N LYS A 31 -1.72 3.70 29.62
CA LYS A 31 -1.25 2.96 30.81
C LYS A 31 -2.17 1.81 31.18
N GLU A 32 -3.48 2.05 31.15
CA GLU A 32 -4.46 1.01 31.48
C GLU A 32 -4.52 -0.10 30.43
N PHE A 33 -4.45 0.27 29.15
CA PHE A 33 -4.39 -0.69 28.04
C PHE A 33 -3.12 -1.54 28.11
N GLU A 34 -1.95 -0.93 28.32
CA GLU A 34 -0.68 -1.64 28.50
C GLU A 34 -0.75 -2.65 29.65
N ARG A 35 -1.30 -2.21 30.80
CA ARG A 35 -1.44 -3.04 32.00
C ARG A 35 -2.40 -4.22 31.81
N THR A 36 -3.51 -4.02 31.09
CA THR A 36 -4.60 -5.02 30.99
C THR A 36 -4.55 -5.89 29.73
N GLN A 37 -4.06 -5.34 28.62
CA GLN A 37 -4.04 -5.96 27.30
C GLN A 37 -2.63 -6.13 26.73
N GLY A 38 -1.70 -5.21 26.99
CA GLY A 38 -0.38 -5.18 26.34
C GLY A 38 0.48 -6.44 26.54
N ARG A 39 0.24 -7.22 27.60
CA ARG A 39 0.93 -8.49 27.85
C ARG A 39 0.23 -9.73 27.27
N ARG A 40 -0.95 -9.57 26.65
CA ARG A 40 -1.72 -10.70 26.11
C ARG A 40 -1.18 -11.22 24.78
N SER A 41 -0.58 -10.35 23.98
CA SER A 41 0.10 -10.70 22.73
C SER A 41 1.12 -9.63 22.38
N ALA A 42 2.13 -9.99 21.58
CA ALA A 42 3.18 -9.06 21.17
C ALA A 42 2.62 -7.83 20.44
N TRP A 43 1.67 -8.03 19.50
CA TRP A 43 1.10 -6.93 18.72
C TRP A 43 0.29 -5.93 19.55
N LEU A 44 -0.38 -6.38 20.63
CA LEU A 44 -1.05 -5.48 21.57
C LEU A 44 -0.03 -4.68 22.37
N GLY A 45 1.09 -5.30 22.74
CA GLY A 45 2.24 -4.63 23.35
C GLY A 45 2.79 -3.52 22.44
N ASP A 46 2.98 -3.82 21.15
CA ASP A 46 3.47 -2.85 20.17
C ASP A 46 2.50 -1.66 20.01
N VAL A 47 1.18 -1.89 20.00
CA VAL A 47 0.16 -0.83 20.00
C VAL A 47 0.26 0.03 21.27
N ALA A 48 0.37 -0.61 22.43
CA ALA A 48 0.49 0.07 23.71
C ALA A 48 1.74 0.94 23.77
N GLU A 49 2.87 0.44 23.25
CA GLU A 49 4.12 1.20 23.17
C GLU A 49 3.96 2.46 22.33
N VAL A 50 3.48 2.34 21.08
CA VAL A 50 3.29 3.49 20.17
C VAL A 50 2.40 4.55 20.81
N TRP A 51 1.28 4.11 21.40
CA TRP A 51 0.34 4.98 22.08
C TRP A 51 0.98 5.68 23.28
N ARG A 52 1.63 4.93 24.18
CA ARG A 52 2.30 5.47 25.38
C ARG A 52 3.36 6.50 24.99
N ARG A 53 4.22 6.17 24.03
CA ARG A 53 5.31 7.05 23.56
C ARG A 53 4.76 8.35 22.99
N TRP A 54 3.72 8.27 22.16
CA TRP A 54 3.09 9.47 21.60
C TRP A 54 2.48 10.37 22.68
N CYS A 55 1.78 9.77 23.65
CA CYS A 55 1.17 10.48 24.78
C CYS A 55 2.17 11.03 25.81
N ALA A 56 3.38 10.47 25.87
CA ALA A 56 4.48 10.96 26.69
C ALA A 56 5.33 12.04 25.98
N GLU A 57 4.93 12.44 24.77
CA GLU A 57 5.62 13.44 23.96
C GLU A 57 7.07 13.06 23.61
N GLU A 58 7.37 11.75 23.52
CA GLU A 58 8.70 11.24 23.20
C GLU A 58 9.10 11.46 21.74
N GLU A 59 10.40 11.66 21.49
CA GLU A 59 11.01 11.62 20.15
C GLU A 59 11.84 10.33 19.96
N PRO A 60 11.93 9.77 18.73
CA PRO A 60 11.18 10.16 17.54
C PRO A 60 9.69 9.85 17.69
N GLY A 61 8.82 10.68 17.09
CA GLY A 61 7.38 10.46 17.04
C GLY A 61 7.00 9.06 16.53
N LEU A 62 7.63 8.60 15.44
CA LEU A 62 7.51 7.22 14.94
C LEU A 62 8.90 6.64 14.64
N ALA A 63 9.06 5.33 14.84
CA ALA A 63 10.30 4.63 14.52
C ALA A 63 10.03 3.18 14.09
N VAL A 64 10.60 2.79 12.97
CA VAL A 64 10.44 1.44 12.41
C VAL A 64 11.75 0.92 11.85
N THR A 65 11.90 -0.40 11.86
CA THR A 65 13.03 -1.07 11.23
C THR A 65 12.55 -1.70 9.93
N THR A 66 13.21 -1.37 8.83
CA THR A 66 12.94 -1.96 7.51
C THR A 66 14.02 -2.98 7.18
N SER A 67 13.67 -4.03 6.46
CA SER A 67 14.61 -5.12 6.13
C SER A 67 15.69 -4.71 5.11
N GLY A 68 15.56 -3.56 4.44
CA GLY A 68 16.47 -3.10 3.39
C GLY A 68 16.52 -4.04 2.17
N THR A 69 16.75 -3.53 0.97
CA THR A 69 17.05 -4.38 -0.20
C THR A 69 18.47 -4.97 -0.13
N THR A 70 19.32 -4.42 0.72
CA THR A 70 20.73 -4.80 0.94
C THR A 70 20.93 -5.81 2.08
N GLY A 71 19.85 -6.25 2.74
CA GLY A 71 19.90 -7.26 3.81
C GLY A 71 20.28 -6.74 5.20
N THR A 72 20.79 -5.51 5.31
CA THR A 72 21.03 -4.86 6.62
C THR A 72 19.79 -4.08 7.05
N PRO A 73 19.17 -4.40 8.20
CA PRO A 73 17.99 -3.68 8.66
C PRO A 73 18.28 -2.18 8.87
N LYS A 74 17.51 -1.31 8.21
CA LYS A 74 17.62 0.15 8.35
C LYS A 74 16.56 0.67 9.30
N ARG A 75 17.00 1.35 10.36
CA ARG A 75 16.11 2.06 11.28
C ARG A 75 15.73 3.41 10.68
N ILE A 76 14.43 3.67 10.58
CA ILE A 76 13.85 4.91 10.07
C ILE A 76 13.12 5.58 11.22
N GLN A 77 13.35 6.87 11.39
CA GLN A 77 12.80 7.69 12.46
C GLN A 77 12.13 8.92 11.87
N HIS A 78 10.98 9.29 12.43
CA HIS A 78 10.22 10.47 12.04
C HIS A 78 9.92 11.30 13.27
N SER A 79 10.14 12.62 13.19
CA SER A 79 9.83 13.51 14.30
C SER A 79 8.32 13.52 14.59
N ARG A 80 7.94 13.96 15.79
CA ARG A 80 6.52 14.19 16.11
C ARG A 80 5.90 15.23 15.19
N LYS A 81 6.66 16.28 14.84
CA LYS A 81 6.21 17.34 13.93
C LYS A 81 5.87 16.78 12.55
N ALA A 82 6.80 16.05 11.94
CA ALA A 82 6.58 15.41 10.64
C ALA A 82 5.38 14.43 10.70
N THR A 83 5.26 13.67 11.79
CA THR A 83 4.15 12.74 12.02
C THR A 83 2.80 13.46 12.09
N ALA A 84 2.71 14.53 12.87
CA ALA A 84 1.48 15.32 12.96
C ALA A 84 1.09 15.93 11.60
N CYS A 85 2.07 16.37 10.81
CA CYS A 85 1.81 16.84 9.45
C CYS A 85 1.30 15.72 8.54
N SER A 86 1.93 14.53 8.56
CA SER A 86 1.46 13.38 7.79
C SER A 86 0.03 12.99 8.16
N VAL A 87 -0.35 13.08 9.44
CA VAL A 87 -1.72 12.85 9.90
C VAL A 87 -2.67 13.86 9.28
N ALA A 88 -2.36 15.16 9.41
CA ALA A 88 -3.20 16.24 8.90
C ALA A 88 -3.42 16.14 7.38
N GLN A 89 -2.35 15.92 6.61
CA GLN A 89 -2.44 15.76 5.16
C GLN A 89 -3.25 14.52 4.75
N THR A 90 -3.13 13.40 5.47
CA THR A 90 -3.97 12.21 5.21
C THR A 90 -5.44 12.54 5.47
N ALA A 91 -5.73 13.20 6.60
CA ALA A 91 -7.09 13.52 7.00
C ALA A 91 -7.75 14.49 6.01
N GLU A 92 -7.02 15.53 5.58
CA GLU A 92 -7.49 16.48 4.57
C GLU A 92 -7.74 15.80 3.22
N ALA A 93 -6.75 15.03 2.71
CA ALA A 93 -6.85 14.41 1.39
C ALA A 93 -7.97 13.35 1.28
N LEU A 94 -8.28 12.68 2.39
CA LEU A 94 -9.30 11.63 2.44
C LEU A 94 -10.63 12.11 3.05
N GLY A 95 -10.74 13.39 3.44
CA GLY A 95 -11.94 13.95 4.07
C GLY A 95 -12.31 13.31 5.41
N LEU A 96 -11.31 13.03 6.27
CA LEU A 96 -11.50 12.36 7.55
C LEU A 96 -11.59 13.39 8.69
N ASP A 97 -12.78 13.49 9.28
CA ASP A 97 -13.08 14.47 10.33
C ASP A 97 -12.75 13.97 11.75
N GLU A 98 -12.86 14.89 12.72
CA GLU A 98 -12.82 14.56 14.15
C GLU A 98 -13.92 13.53 14.49
N GLY A 99 -13.55 12.50 15.27
CA GLY A 99 -14.48 11.42 15.63
C GLY A 99 -14.67 10.34 14.56
N CYS A 100 -13.94 10.39 13.44
CA CYS A 100 -13.86 9.31 12.45
C CYS A 100 -13.72 7.94 13.13
N HIS A 101 -14.49 6.96 12.68
CA HIS A 101 -14.33 5.56 13.12
C HIS A 101 -13.34 4.87 12.18
N ALA A 102 -12.14 4.59 12.67
CA ALA A 102 -11.10 3.90 11.93
C ALA A 102 -10.88 2.46 12.42
N VAL A 103 -10.33 1.60 11.57
CA VAL A 103 -9.89 0.25 11.92
C VAL A 103 -8.37 0.14 11.74
N LEU A 104 -7.67 -0.38 12.75
CA LEU A 104 -6.28 -0.81 12.64
C LEU A 104 -6.24 -2.31 12.34
N ALA A 105 -5.93 -2.67 11.10
CA ALA A 105 -5.68 -4.05 10.67
C ALA A 105 -4.19 -4.31 10.34
N LEU A 106 -3.37 -3.27 10.34
CA LEU A 106 -1.95 -3.34 9.99
C LEU A 106 -1.09 -3.59 11.25
N PRO A 107 0.03 -4.32 11.13
CA PRO A 107 0.96 -4.44 12.25
C PRO A 107 1.64 -3.11 12.57
N THR A 108 1.74 -2.77 13.85
CA THR A 108 2.45 -1.57 14.36
C THR A 108 3.98 -1.71 14.33
N THR A 109 4.50 -2.85 13.89
CA THR A 109 5.91 -2.98 13.50
C THR A 109 6.24 -2.23 12.21
N PHE A 110 5.22 -1.83 11.43
CA PHE A 110 5.35 -1.01 10.22
C PHE A 110 4.83 0.41 10.42
N VAL A 111 5.37 1.35 9.64
CA VAL A 111 5.05 2.78 9.80
C VAL A 111 3.57 3.06 9.60
N ALA A 112 2.91 2.31 8.71
CA ALA A 112 1.50 2.48 8.43
C ALA A 112 0.62 2.05 9.61
N GLY A 113 0.98 0.98 10.32
CA GLY A 113 0.29 0.56 11.54
C GLY A 113 0.49 1.56 12.68
N GLN A 114 1.73 2.02 12.91
CA GLN A 114 1.99 3.06 13.92
C GLN A 114 1.26 4.37 13.61
N ALA A 115 1.24 4.77 12.33
CA ALA A 115 0.54 5.98 11.90
C ALA A 115 -0.97 5.91 12.17
N MET A 116 -1.61 4.74 12.05
CA MET A 116 -3.04 4.61 12.40
C MET A 116 -3.33 4.86 13.88
N VAL A 117 -2.45 4.41 14.78
CA VAL A 117 -2.54 4.72 16.21
C VAL A 117 -2.40 6.23 16.44
N VAL A 118 -1.39 6.85 15.83
CA VAL A 118 -1.15 8.29 15.99
C VAL A 118 -2.25 9.15 15.36
N ARG A 119 -2.76 8.77 14.18
CA ARG A 119 -3.92 9.41 13.53
C ARG A 119 -5.11 9.43 14.47
N ALA A 120 -5.37 8.33 15.17
CA ALA A 120 -6.48 8.26 16.10
C ALA A 120 -6.30 9.17 17.33
N LEU A 121 -5.08 9.29 17.83
CA LEU A 121 -4.76 10.18 18.95
C LEU A 121 -4.88 11.66 18.56
N VAL A 122 -4.29 12.05 17.42
CA VAL A 122 -4.27 13.43 16.94
C VAL A 122 -5.65 13.87 16.42
N GLY A 123 -6.29 13.03 15.61
CA GLY A 123 -7.61 13.29 15.02
C GLY A 123 -8.78 13.05 15.98
N ARG A 124 -8.51 12.58 17.21
CA ARG A 124 -9.53 12.20 18.21
C ARG A 124 -10.54 11.20 17.64
N TRP A 125 -10.03 10.22 16.92
CA TRP A 125 -10.84 9.19 16.26
C TRP A 125 -11.25 8.11 17.25
N ARG A 126 -12.24 7.32 16.83
CA ARG A 126 -12.55 6.02 17.41
C ARG A 126 -11.77 4.97 16.60
N LEU A 127 -10.78 4.31 17.21
CA LEU A 127 -9.96 3.29 16.56
C LEU A 127 -10.31 1.90 17.07
N THR A 128 -10.87 1.05 16.22
CA THR A 128 -11.05 -0.37 16.51
C THR A 128 -9.78 -1.13 16.14
N LEU A 129 -9.20 -1.83 17.11
CA LEU A 129 -8.06 -2.71 16.89
C LEU A 129 -8.57 -4.05 16.32
N VAL A 130 -7.88 -4.56 15.33
CA VAL A 130 -8.05 -5.91 14.78
C VAL A 130 -6.68 -6.57 14.79
N GLU A 131 -6.62 -7.82 15.23
CA GLU A 131 -5.37 -8.57 15.19
C GLU A 131 -4.85 -8.62 13.75
N PRO A 132 -3.61 -8.16 13.49
CA PRO A 132 -3.06 -8.16 12.14
C PRO A 132 -2.99 -9.59 11.58
N SER A 133 -3.70 -9.82 10.48
CA SER A 133 -3.75 -11.11 9.79
C SER A 133 -3.87 -10.91 8.28
N ALA A 134 -3.74 -11.99 7.51
CA ALA A 134 -4.00 -12.00 6.06
C ALA A 134 -5.49 -11.79 5.72
N ALA A 135 -6.40 -12.06 6.65
CA ALA A 135 -7.84 -11.92 6.47
C ALA A 135 -8.45 -11.16 7.66
N PRO A 136 -8.19 -9.85 7.78
CA PRO A 136 -8.72 -9.06 8.89
C PRO A 136 -10.26 -9.02 8.82
N SER A 137 -10.88 -8.94 9.99
CA SER A 137 -12.34 -8.99 10.12
C SER A 137 -12.79 -8.14 11.29
N TRP A 138 -13.85 -7.35 11.10
CA TRP A 138 -14.45 -6.53 12.16
C TRP A 138 -15.97 -6.46 12.01
N ALA A 139 -16.65 -6.13 13.11
CA ALA A 139 -18.10 -5.98 13.12
C ALA A 139 -18.51 -4.57 12.66
N GLY A 140 -19.55 -4.51 11.83
CA GLY A 140 -20.20 -3.26 11.43
C GLY A 140 -19.42 -2.47 10.37
N SER A 141 -19.59 -1.16 10.40
CA SER A 141 -19.00 -0.24 9.42
C SER A 141 -18.00 0.69 10.09
N CYS A 142 -16.93 1.04 9.37
CA CYS A 142 -15.99 2.09 9.75
C CYS A 142 -15.92 3.15 8.63
N ASP A 143 -15.47 4.34 8.97
CA ASP A 143 -15.25 5.41 8.01
C ASP A 143 -13.94 5.20 7.24
N PHE A 144 -12.91 4.66 7.92
CA PHE A 144 -11.58 4.54 7.35
C PHE A 144 -10.84 3.27 7.75
N VAL A 145 -10.21 2.62 6.78
CA VAL A 145 -9.24 1.54 7.01
C VAL A 145 -8.11 1.63 6.01
N ALA A 146 -6.88 1.35 6.47
CA ALA A 146 -5.72 1.16 5.61
C ALA A 146 -5.30 -0.30 5.63
N MET A 147 -5.08 -0.89 4.45
CA MET A 147 -4.70 -2.30 4.30
C MET A 147 -3.70 -2.48 3.16
N THR A 148 -3.00 -3.61 3.19
CA THR A 148 -2.26 -4.07 2.02
C THR A 148 -3.22 -4.71 1.00
N PRO A 149 -2.86 -4.80 -0.29
CA PRO A 149 -3.64 -5.54 -1.28
C PRO A 149 -3.95 -6.98 -0.85
N HIS A 150 -2.97 -7.66 -0.23
CA HIS A 150 -3.14 -9.04 0.23
C HIS A 150 -4.14 -9.16 1.40
N GLN A 151 -4.04 -8.28 2.41
CA GLN A 151 -5.03 -8.24 3.48
C GLN A 151 -6.43 -7.95 2.97
N THR A 152 -6.53 -7.10 1.95
CA THR A 152 -7.81 -6.72 1.35
C THR A 152 -8.45 -7.91 0.64
N LEU A 153 -7.67 -8.73 -0.07
CA LEU A 153 -8.16 -9.96 -0.68
C LEU A 153 -8.72 -10.91 0.39
N GLY A 154 -7.95 -11.22 1.44
CA GLY A 154 -8.43 -12.08 2.52
C GLY A 154 -9.62 -11.51 3.29
N TRP A 155 -9.71 -10.18 3.44
CA TRP A 155 -10.90 -9.53 4.00
C TRP A 155 -12.15 -9.74 3.15
N LEU A 156 -12.04 -9.62 1.81
CA LEU A 156 -13.16 -9.86 0.90
C LEU A 156 -13.61 -11.32 0.93
N GLU A 157 -12.68 -12.26 0.94
CA GLU A 157 -12.95 -13.71 0.85
C GLU A 157 -13.46 -14.33 2.16
N HIS A 158 -12.87 -13.92 3.29
CA HIS A 158 -13.08 -14.59 4.59
C HIS A 158 -13.43 -13.62 5.72
N GLY A 159 -13.16 -12.33 5.54
CA GLY A 159 -13.42 -11.30 6.54
C GLY A 159 -14.86 -10.82 6.55
N SER A 160 -15.13 -9.91 7.49
CA SER A 160 -16.38 -9.18 7.62
C SER A 160 -16.11 -7.70 7.90
N GLY A 161 -17.16 -6.89 7.84
CA GLY A 161 -17.09 -5.45 8.05
C GLY A 161 -17.20 -4.66 6.75
N TYR A 162 -17.48 -3.38 6.89
CA TYR A 162 -17.65 -2.42 5.79
C TYR A 162 -16.78 -1.19 6.06
N ALA A 163 -16.31 -0.53 5.02
CA ALA A 163 -15.53 0.71 5.13
C ALA A 163 -16.07 1.77 4.16
N THR A 164 -16.20 3.02 4.60
CA THR A 164 -16.49 4.11 3.65
C THR A 164 -15.27 4.36 2.75
N THR A 165 -14.09 4.50 3.36
CA THR A 165 -12.83 4.79 2.66
C THR A 165 -11.79 3.71 2.95
N LEU A 166 -11.29 3.07 1.89
CA LEU A 166 -10.16 2.14 1.94
C LEU A 166 -8.92 2.79 1.33
N LEU A 167 -7.82 2.83 2.09
CA LEU A 167 -6.49 3.18 1.57
C LEU A 167 -5.64 1.92 1.40
N LEU A 168 -5.33 1.59 0.16
CA LEU A 168 -4.41 0.53 -0.23
C LEU A 168 -2.98 1.07 -0.26
N GLY A 169 -2.05 0.33 0.34
CA GLY A 169 -0.64 0.68 0.30
C GLY A 169 0.28 -0.50 0.55
N GLY A 170 1.58 -0.26 0.42
CA GLY A 170 2.59 -1.29 0.68
C GLY A 170 2.75 -2.33 -0.45
N GLY A 171 2.04 -2.20 -1.56
CA GLY A 171 2.21 -3.01 -2.77
C GLY A 171 1.28 -2.53 -3.88
N PRO A 172 1.53 -2.93 -5.14
CA PRO A 172 0.67 -2.56 -6.26
C PRO A 172 -0.71 -3.19 -6.12
N VAL A 173 -1.74 -2.45 -6.51
CA VAL A 173 -3.12 -2.97 -6.55
C VAL A 173 -3.31 -3.80 -7.81
N SER A 174 -3.69 -5.07 -7.62
CA SER A 174 -4.01 -5.91 -8.77
C SER A 174 -5.39 -5.55 -9.33
N PRO A 175 -5.59 -5.68 -10.64
CA PRO A 175 -6.88 -5.44 -11.23
C PRO A 175 -7.97 -6.44 -10.83
N ALA A 176 -7.60 -7.70 -10.61
CA ALA A 176 -8.51 -8.70 -10.08
C ALA A 176 -9.04 -8.26 -8.70
N LEU A 177 -8.15 -7.78 -7.83
CA LEU A 177 -8.52 -7.22 -6.54
C LEU A 177 -9.43 -6.00 -6.69
N LEU A 178 -9.11 -5.06 -7.58
CA LEU A 178 -9.93 -3.87 -7.78
C LEU A 178 -11.33 -4.23 -8.31
N ARG A 179 -11.45 -5.18 -9.25
CA ARG A 179 -12.75 -5.69 -9.72
C ARG A 179 -13.54 -6.29 -8.57
N ALA A 180 -12.92 -7.13 -7.75
CA ALA A 180 -13.56 -7.72 -6.58
C ALA A 180 -14.04 -6.65 -5.58
N LEU A 181 -13.22 -5.64 -5.30
CA LEU A 181 -13.58 -4.52 -4.43
C LEU A 181 -14.81 -3.76 -4.96
N LEU A 182 -14.76 -3.34 -6.22
CA LEU A 182 -15.84 -2.57 -6.85
C LEU A 182 -17.14 -3.38 -6.94
N ALA A 183 -17.07 -4.70 -7.06
CA ALA A 183 -18.24 -5.59 -7.07
C ALA A 183 -18.77 -5.91 -5.65
N SER A 184 -17.94 -5.80 -4.61
CA SER A 184 -18.25 -6.34 -3.27
C SER A 184 -19.32 -5.56 -2.49
N SER A 185 -19.58 -4.29 -2.83
CA SER A 185 -20.33 -3.33 -2.02
C SER A 185 -19.82 -3.11 -0.58
N ARG A 186 -18.68 -3.71 -0.19
CA ARG A 186 -18.09 -3.59 1.15
C ARG A 186 -17.35 -2.28 1.38
N VAL A 187 -17.03 -1.57 0.31
CA VAL A 187 -16.32 -0.30 0.34
C VAL A 187 -16.97 0.73 -0.58
N SER A 188 -17.04 1.99 -0.16
CA SER A 188 -17.58 3.07 -1.00
C SER A 188 -16.52 3.76 -1.85
N THR A 189 -15.33 4.02 -1.30
CA THR A 189 -14.23 4.70 -1.99
C THR A 189 -12.92 3.96 -1.78
N VAL A 190 -12.18 3.72 -2.87
CA VAL A 190 -10.87 3.07 -2.85
C VAL A 190 -9.80 4.05 -3.30
N TRP A 191 -8.75 4.16 -2.50
CA TRP A 191 -7.55 4.94 -2.79
C TRP A 191 -6.33 4.04 -2.80
N GLU A 192 -5.38 4.34 -3.67
CA GLU A 192 -4.05 3.75 -3.65
C GLU A 192 -3.02 4.83 -3.29
N GLY A 193 -2.17 4.52 -2.32
CA GLY A 193 -1.10 5.41 -1.86
C GLY A 193 0.27 5.00 -2.39
N PHE A 194 0.97 5.97 -2.97
CA PHE A 194 2.39 5.86 -3.28
C PHE A 194 3.22 6.42 -2.11
N GLY A 195 4.15 5.61 -1.62
CA GLY A 195 5.10 6.01 -0.57
C GLY A 195 5.76 4.83 0.11
N MET A 196 6.57 5.13 1.11
CA MET A 196 7.47 4.20 1.77
C MET A 196 7.67 4.55 3.25
N SER A 197 8.48 3.76 3.94
CA SER A 197 8.79 4.02 5.34
C SER A 197 9.51 5.35 5.52
N GLU A 198 10.42 5.70 4.62
CA GLU A 198 11.19 6.96 4.61
C GLU A 198 10.33 8.20 4.37
N THR A 199 9.15 8.06 3.77
CA THR A 199 8.25 9.19 3.46
C THR A 199 7.08 9.32 4.43
N LEU A 200 7.11 8.54 5.52
CA LEU A 200 6.07 8.49 6.53
C LEU A 200 4.71 8.11 5.93
N THR A 201 4.62 6.89 5.42
CA THR A 201 3.47 6.35 4.69
C THR A 201 3.36 6.90 3.26
N HIS A 202 2.19 7.33 2.80
CA HIS A 202 1.94 7.79 1.43
C HIS A 202 2.22 9.29 1.30
N ILE A 203 2.80 9.69 0.17
CA ILE A 203 3.04 11.10 -0.23
C ILE A 203 2.27 11.49 -1.48
N ALA A 204 1.66 10.53 -2.16
CA ALA A 204 0.77 10.77 -3.28
C ALA A 204 -0.35 9.73 -3.28
N LEU A 205 -1.49 10.10 -3.85
CA LEU A 205 -2.70 9.29 -3.88
C LEU A 205 -3.27 9.23 -5.29
N ARG A 206 -3.94 8.13 -5.61
CA ARG A 206 -4.88 8.07 -6.72
C ARG A 206 -6.17 7.40 -6.28
N ARG A 207 -7.29 7.87 -6.81
CA ARG A 207 -8.60 7.27 -6.59
C ARG A 207 -8.85 6.17 -7.61
N LEU A 208 -9.47 5.07 -7.19
CA LEU A 208 -9.75 3.91 -8.01
C LEU A 208 -11.26 3.66 -8.07
N ASP A 209 -11.93 4.30 -9.03
CA ASP A 209 -13.37 4.12 -9.26
C ASP A 209 -13.63 3.06 -10.34
N LYS A 210 -12.66 2.84 -11.23
CA LYS A 210 -12.67 1.83 -12.28
C LYS A 210 -11.28 1.24 -12.51
N VAL A 211 -11.24 0.09 -13.14
CA VAL A 211 -10.01 -0.68 -13.40
C VAL A 211 -8.97 0.09 -14.21
N GLN A 212 -9.41 1.00 -15.09
CA GLN A 212 -8.53 1.84 -15.91
C GLN A 212 -7.75 2.87 -15.07
N ASP A 213 -8.23 3.22 -13.87
CA ASP A 213 -7.57 4.18 -12.99
C ASP A 213 -6.25 3.63 -12.43
N LEU A 214 -5.98 2.33 -12.56
CA LEU A 214 -4.67 1.73 -12.27
C LEU A 214 -3.55 2.24 -13.19
N ALA A 215 -3.89 2.86 -14.32
CA ALA A 215 -2.94 3.55 -15.19
C ALA A 215 -2.92 5.07 -14.97
N ALA A 216 -3.82 5.62 -14.15
CA ALA A 216 -3.88 7.05 -13.88
C ALA A 216 -2.69 7.51 -13.02
N PRO A 217 -2.24 8.77 -13.22
CA PRO A 217 -1.19 9.37 -12.38
C PRO A 217 -1.57 9.41 -10.90
N PHE A 218 -0.56 9.28 -10.04
CA PHE A 218 -0.65 9.65 -8.64
C PHE A 218 -0.54 11.16 -8.50
N VAL A 219 -1.37 11.73 -7.63
CA VAL A 219 -1.37 13.15 -7.30
C VAL A 219 -0.64 13.33 -5.96
N PRO A 220 0.48 14.10 -5.91
CA PRO A 220 1.16 14.42 -4.67
C PRO A 220 0.26 15.12 -3.65
N LEU A 221 0.49 14.85 -2.37
CA LEU A 221 -0.13 15.57 -1.26
C LEU A 221 0.41 17.02 -1.21
N PRO A 222 -0.27 17.94 -0.50
CA PRO A 222 0.18 19.33 -0.37
C PRO A 222 1.65 19.43 0.03
N ASN A 223 2.37 20.40 -0.55
CA ASN A 223 3.80 20.63 -0.32
C ASN A 223 4.68 19.38 -0.53
N THR A 224 4.28 18.50 -1.45
CA THR A 224 5.09 17.37 -1.89
C THR A 224 5.43 17.54 -3.37
N CYS A 225 6.70 17.35 -3.72
CA CYS A 225 7.18 17.34 -5.09
C CYS A 225 7.88 16.01 -5.39
N VAL A 226 7.60 15.46 -6.56
CA VAL A 226 8.30 14.30 -7.11
C VAL A 226 8.99 14.75 -8.38
N THR A 227 10.31 14.60 -8.42
CA THR A 227 11.14 14.88 -9.60
C THR A 227 11.82 13.60 -10.07
N VAL A 228 12.45 13.63 -11.24
CA VAL A 228 13.22 12.50 -11.78
C VAL A 228 14.71 12.80 -11.71
N ASP A 229 15.50 11.81 -11.31
CA ASP A 229 16.95 11.87 -11.46
C ASP A 229 17.41 11.43 -12.86
N ALA A 230 18.73 11.44 -13.10
CA ALA A 230 19.32 11.06 -14.38
C ALA A 230 19.10 9.57 -14.76
N GLN A 231 18.59 8.74 -13.84
CA GLN A 231 18.23 7.35 -14.08
C GLN A 231 16.70 7.16 -14.25
N GLY A 232 15.92 8.25 -14.21
CA GLY A 232 14.46 8.21 -14.25
C GLY A 232 13.81 7.80 -12.92
N CYS A 233 14.58 7.72 -11.84
CA CYS A 233 14.05 7.38 -10.52
C CYS A 233 13.48 8.61 -9.82
N ALA A 234 12.44 8.39 -9.01
CA ALA A 234 11.82 9.43 -8.21
C ALA A 234 12.79 9.98 -7.16
N ARG A 235 12.92 11.30 -7.14
CA ARG A 235 13.48 12.11 -6.06
C ARG A 235 12.34 12.87 -5.39
N ILE A 236 12.15 12.61 -4.09
CA ILE A 236 10.99 13.08 -3.32
C ILE A 236 11.39 14.19 -2.37
N ASP A 237 10.67 15.31 -2.46
CA ASP A 237 10.73 16.43 -1.51
C ASP A 237 9.35 16.60 -0.85
N ALA A 238 9.29 16.45 0.46
CA ALA A 238 8.10 16.69 1.28
C ALA A 238 8.53 17.43 2.57
N PRO A 239 8.89 18.73 2.48
CA PRO A 239 9.51 19.48 3.57
C PRO A 239 8.69 19.52 4.87
N ASP A 240 7.36 19.52 4.81
CA ASP A 240 6.54 19.49 6.02
C ASP A 240 6.66 18.16 6.79
N ARG A 241 7.17 17.13 6.14
CA ARG A 241 7.53 15.82 6.70
C ARG A 241 9.03 15.64 6.90
N GLU A 242 9.81 16.71 6.74
CA GLU A 242 11.27 16.70 6.89
C GLU A 242 11.97 15.76 5.89
N VAL A 243 11.33 15.50 4.74
CA VAL A 243 11.88 14.72 3.65
C VAL A 243 12.44 15.68 2.59
N HIS A 244 13.75 15.59 2.34
CA HIS A 244 14.46 16.48 1.42
C HIS A 244 15.29 15.65 0.43
N GLY A 245 14.98 15.78 -0.86
CA GLY A 245 15.70 15.13 -1.95
C GLY A 245 15.87 13.62 -1.79
N LEU A 246 14.90 12.92 -1.21
CA LEU A 246 14.97 11.48 -0.95
C LEU A 246 15.08 10.74 -2.28
N SER A 247 16.20 10.05 -2.49
CA SER A 247 16.42 9.23 -3.69
C SER A 247 15.80 7.86 -3.50
N THR A 248 15.08 7.39 -4.52
CA THR A 248 14.42 6.09 -4.52
C THR A 248 14.98 5.20 -5.63
N THR A 249 14.51 3.95 -5.74
CA THR A 249 14.68 3.15 -6.96
C THR A 249 13.34 2.94 -7.66
N ASP A 250 12.36 3.81 -7.42
CA ASP A 250 11.07 3.82 -8.10
C ASP A 250 11.17 4.66 -9.36
N LEU A 251 11.00 4.05 -10.53
CA LEU A 251 10.94 4.74 -11.81
C LEU A 251 9.58 5.42 -11.96
N VAL A 252 9.59 6.68 -12.37
CA VAL A 252 8.37 7.46 -12.55
C VAL A 252 8.42 8.28 -13.83
N ASP A 253 7.25 8.53 -14.41
CA ASP A 253 7.05 9.50 -15.47
C ASP A 253 6.24 10.67 -14.90
N VAL A 254 6.85 11.85 -14.81
CA VAL A 254 6.28 13.03 -14.15
C VAL A 254 5.59 13.91 -15.17
N CYS A 255 4.32 14.23 -14.91
CA CYS A 255 3.50 15.12 -15.73
C CYS A 255 3.78 16.59 -15.41
N ASP A 256 3.40 17.49 -16.33
CA ASP A 256 3.63 18.93 -16.20
C ASP A 256 2.96 19.56 -14.95
N ASP A 257 1.88 18.94 -14.45
CA ASP A 257 1.15 19.38 -13.25
C ASP A 257 1.75 18.83 -11.94
N GLY A 258 2.84 18.06 -12.02
CA GLY A 258 3.51 17.43 -10.88
C GLY A 258 2.89 16.09 -10.45
N SER A 259 1.79 15.65 -11.06
CA SER A 259 1.33 14.27 -10.95
C SER A 259 2.31 13.32 -11.66
N PHE A 260 2.26 12.02 -11.36
CA PHE A 260 3.22 11.08 -11.97
C PHE A 260 2.69 9.66 -12.09
N VAL A 261 3.15 8.95 -13.12
CA VAL A 261 2.88 7.53 -13.32
C VAL A 261 4.04 6.72 -12.75
N TRP A 262 3.75 5.78 -11.84
CA TRP A 262 4.75 4.84 -11.33
C TRP A 262 4.98 3.71 -12.33
N LEU A 263 6.23 3.55 -12.78
CA LEU A 263 6.66 2.57 -13.79
C LEU A 263 7.25 1.29 -13.16
N GLY A 264 7.42 1.27 -11.84
CA GLY A 264 7.96 0.15 -11.08
C GLY A 264 9.35 0.41 -10.51
N ARG A 265 10.07 -0.65 -10.14
CA ARG A 265 11.40 -0.55 -9.55
C ARG A 265 12.48 -0.64 -10.61
N ARG A 266 13.48 0.24 -10.54
CA ARG A 266 14.68 0.18 -11.37
C ARG A 266 15.41 -1.15 -11.21
N ASP A 267 15.44 -1.69 -9.99
CA ASP A 267 16.15 -2.94 -9.70
C ASP A 267 15.44 -4.18 -10.28
N ASP A 268 14.20 -4.03 -10.75
CA ASP A 268 13.43 -5.09 -11.42
C ASP A 268 13.51 -5.00 -12.96
N VAL A 269 14.23 -4.01 -13.51
CA VAL A 269 14.36 -3.83 -14.98
C VAL A 269 15.09 -5.02 -15.59
N ILE A 270 14.49 -5.61 -16.62
CA ILE A 270 15.06 -6.72 -17.37
C ILE A 270 15.83 -6.14 -18.57
N ASN A 271 17.10 -6.49 -18.72
CA ASN A 271 17.83 -6.20 -19.95
C ASN A 271 17.76 -7.43 -20.86
N SER A 272 16.91 -7.37 -21.89
CA SER A 272 16.72 -8.46 -22.86
C SER A 272 17.31 -8.09 -24.21
N GLY A 273 18.47 -8.65 -24.54
CA GLY A 273 19.16 -8.40 -25.81
C GLY A 273 19.50 -6.92 -26.04
N GLY A 274 19.80 -6.17 -24.96
CA GLY A 274 20.07 -4.73 -25.02
C GLY A 274 18.85 -3.83 -24.91
N VAL A 275 17.63 -4.39 -24.86
CA VAL A 275 16.39 -3.64 -24.64
C VAL A 275 16.01 -3.68 -23.16
N LEU A 276 15.85 -2.51 -22.57
CA LEU A 276 15.35 -2.37 -21.20
C LEU A 276 13.83 -2.59 -21.18
N VAL A 277 13.39 -3.58 -20.43
CA VAL A 277 11.99 -3.95 -20.25
C VAL A 277 11.62 -3.72 -18.79
N HIS A 278 10.63 -2.86 -18.57
CA HIS A 278 10.03 -2.66 -17.25
C HIS A 278 8.94 -3.71 -17.07
N PRO A 279 9.07 -4.66 -16.11
CA PRO A 279 8.06 -5.71 -15.95
C PRO A 279 6.64 -5.16 -15.75
N MET A 280 6.52 -4.09 -14.96
CA MET A 280 5.23 -3.44 -14.69
C MET A 280 4.59 -2.79 -15.93
N GLU A 281 5.38 -2.39 -16.93
CA GLU A 281 4.85 -1.92 -18.22
C GLU A 281 4.15 -3.07 -18.96
N VAL A 282 4.82 -4.23 -19.03
CA VAL A 282 4.27 -5.43 -19.66
C VAL A 282 3.06 -5.96 -18.89
N GLU A 283 3.12 -5.96 -17.55
CA GLU A 283 2.00 -6.35 -16.68
C GLU A 283 0.79 -5.42 -16.86
N ARG A 284 1.01 -4.10 -16.94
CA ARG A 284 -0.05 -3.13 -17.24
C ARG A 284 -0.69 -3.38 -18.60
N ALA A 285 0.11 -3.71 -19.61
CA ALA A 285 -0.41 -4.04 -20.94
C ALA A 285 -1.19 -5.35 -20.91
N PHE A 286 -0.63 -6.42 -20.32
CA PHE A 286 -1.29 -7.72 -20.16
C PHE A 286 -2.64 -7.59 -19.49
N HIS A 287 -2.69 -6.76 -18.45
CA HIS A 287 -3.90 -6.48 -17.71
C HIS A 287 -5.06 -6.01 -18.61
N THR A 288 -4.82 -5.18 -19.62
CA THR A 288 -5.89 -4.60 -20.45
C THR A 288 -6.79 -5.63 -21.16
N PHE A 289 -6.29 -6.85 -21.34
CA PHE A 289 -7.02 -7.96 -21.96
C PHE A 289 -6.95 -9.25 -21.12
N CYS A 290 -6.43 -9.18 -19.89
CA CYS A 290 -6.18 -10.32 -19.03
C CYS A 290 -7.49 -11.13 -18.80
N PRO A 291 -7.53 -12.43 -19.18
CA PRO A 291 -8.73 -13.24 -19.05
C PRO A 291 -9.19 -13.41 -17.60
N SER A 292 -10.50 -13.64 -17.42
CA SER A 292 -11.10 -13.78 -16.09
C SER A 292 -10.64 -15.00 -15.29
N TRP A 293 -10.13 -16.04 -15.96
CA TRP A 293 -9.60 -17.24 -15.32
C TRP A 293 -8.19 -17.06 -14.75
N VAL A 294 -7.48 -15.99 -15.13
CA VAL A 294 -6.17 -15.65 -14.55
C VAL A 294 -6.39 -15.06 -13.16
N GLN A 295 -5.86 -15.74 -12.14
CA GLN A 295 -5.97 -15.32 -10.74
C GLN A 295 -4.89 -14.31 -10.37
N ASP A 296 -3.66 -14.59 -10.78
CA ASP A 296 -2.50 -13.73 -10.52
C ASP A 296 -1.49 -13.88 -11.66
N PHE A 297 -0.64 -12.87 -11.84
CA PHE A 297 0.44 -12.95 -12.82
C PHE A 297 1.59 -12.01 -12.44
N VAL A 298 2.79 -12.34 -12.93
CA VAL A 298 3.98 -11.50 -12.78
C VAL A 298 4.88 -11.64 -13.99
N VAL A 299 5.50 -10.54 -14.42
CA VAL A 299 6.58 -10.54 -15.40
C VAL A 299 7.92 -10.50 -14.67
N TYR A 300 8.86 -11.33 -15.11
CA TYR A 300 10.22 -11.39 -14.57
C TYR A 300 11.22 -11.75 -15.68
N GLY A 301 12.50 -11.54 -15.38
CA GLY A 301 13.60 -11.91 -16.27
C GLY A 301 14.17 -13.28 -15.89
N ARG A 302 14.33 -14.16 -16.87
CA ARG A 302 15.00 -15.46 -16.73
C ARG A 302 16.31 -15.45 -17.51
N PRO A 303 17.43 -15.98 -16.97
CA PRO A 303 18.69 -16.06 -17.72
C PRO A 303 18.51 -16.75 -19.07
N ASP A 304 19.10 -16.18 -20.12
CA ASP A 304 19.06 -16.69 -21.49
C ASP A 304 20.42 -16.51 -22.15
N ASP A 305 20.95 -17.57 -22.77
CA ASP A 305 22.30 -17.59 -23.33
C ASP A 305 22.51 -16.60 -24.49
N THR A 306 21.42 -16.19 -25.17
CA THR A 306 21.48 -15.29 -26.34
C THR A 306 21.20 -13.84 -25.96
N LEU A 307 20.23 -13.63 -25.09
CA LEU A 307 19.70 -12.30 -24.74
C LEU A 307 20.28 -11.76 -23.43
N GLY A 308 21.04 -12.58 -22.70
CA GLY A 308 21.38 -12.36 -21.30
C GLY A 308 20.21 -12.70 -20.39
N PHE A 309 19.07 -12.05 -20.61
CA PHE A 309 17.78 -12.40 -19.99
C PHE A 309 16.66 -12.39 -21.02
N GLU A 310 15.75 -13.35 -20.94
CA GLU A 310 14.47 -13.30 -21.62
C GLU A 310 13.35 -12.82 -20.69
N VAL A 311 12.31 -12.22 -21.28
CA VAL A 311 11.12 -11.78 -20.55
C VAL A 311 10.15 -12.96 -20.44
N VAL A 312 9.74 -13.29 -19.22
CA VAL A 312 8.80 -14.38 -18.93
C VAL A 312 7.56 -13.84 -18.24
N LEU A 313 6.38 -14.29 -18.66
CA LEU A 313 5.11 -14.03 -17.98
C LEU A 313 4.69 -15.27 -17.17
N ARG A 314 4.74 -15.18 -15.85
CA ARG A 314 4.21 -16.20 -14.94
C ARG A 314 2.72 -15.97 -14.76
N VAL A 315 1.90 -17.01 -14.94
CA VAL A 315 0.44 -16.96 -14.82
C VAL A 315 -0.04 -18.02 -13.84
N GLN A 316 -0.77 -17.59 -12.82
CA GLN A 316 -1.46 -18.45 -11.86
C GLN A 316 -2.95 -18.52 -12.21
N SER A 317 -3.48 -19.73 -12.27
CA SER A 317 -4.89 -20.03 -12.52
C SER A 317 -5.29 -21.31 -11.77
N ALA A 318 -6.52 -21.35 -11.24
CA ALA A 318 -7.10 -22.61 -10.74
C ALA A 318 -7.75 -23.43 -11.88
N GLU A 319 -8.15 -22.77 -12.96
CA GLU A 319 -8.82 -23.38 -14.12
C GLU A 319 -8.13 -22.89 -15.40
N PRO A 320 -6.92 -23.37 -15.71
CA PRO A 320 -6.25 -23.01 -16.96
C PRO A 320 -7.01 -23.59 -18.17
N PRO A 321 -6.93 -22.95 -19.35
CA PRO A 321 -7.52 -23.50 -20.58
C PRO A 321 -6.86 -24.82 -20.97
N GLU A 322 -7.58 -25.69 -21.68
CA GLU A 322 -7.03 -26.97 -22.16
C GLU A 322 -5.83 -26.77 -23.11
N ASP A 323 -5.90 -25.74 -23.97
CA ASP A 323 -4.85 -25.39 -24.92
C ASP A 323 -4.04 -24.18 -24.44
N LEU A 324 -3.02 -24.47 -23.62
CA LEU A 324 -2.11 -23.47 -23.06
C LEU A 324 -1.25 -22.78 -24.13
N ASP A 325 -0.90 -23.49 -25.21
CA ASP A 325 -0.09 -22.95 -26.30
C ASP A 325 -0.88 -21.91 -27.09
N HIS A 326 -2.15 -22.21 -27.38
CA HIS A 326 -3.05 -21.24 -28.00
C HIS A 326 -3.26 -20.00 -27.13
N ALA A 327 -3.45 -20.19 -25.82
CA ALA A 327 -3.56 -19.09 -24.87
C ALA A 327 -2.29 -18.21 -24.88
N PHE A 328 -1.11 -18.83 -24.83
CA PHE A 328 0.16 -18.11 -24.90
C PHE A 328 0.30 -17.31 -26.20
N GLN A 329 0.00 -17.90 -27.36
CA GLN A 329 0.09 -17.16 -28.63
C GLN A 329 -0.87 -15.97 -28.69
N THR A 330 -2.08 -16.13 -28.14
CA THR A 330 -3.05 -15.04 -28.02
C THR A 330 -2.48 -13.91 -27.17
N PHE A 331 -1.93 -14.22 -25.99
CA PHE A 331 -1.31 -13.24 -25.10
C PHE A 331 -0.13 -12.53 -25.77
N ARG A 332 0.75 -13.30 -26.41
CA ARG A 332 1.93 -12.78 -27.11
C ARG A 332 1.55 -11.81 -28.21
N ASN A 333 0.54 -12.13 -29.02
CA ASN A 333 0.07 -11.27 -30.10
C ASN A 333 -0.52 -9.95 -29.58
N GLN A 334 -1.33 -10.01 -28.52
CA GLN A 334 -1.93 -8.82 -27.91
C GLN A 334 -0.88 -7.95 -27.19
N LEU A 335 0.06 -8.56 -26.46
CA LEU A 335 1.20 -7.85 -25.87
C LEU A 335 2.07 -7.18 -26.93
N LYS A 336 2.37 -7.89 -28.02
CA LYS A 336 3.18 -7.35 -29.11
C LYS A 336 2.56 -6.11 -29.74
N ALA A 337 1.23 -6.03 -29.80
CA ALA A 337 0.52 -4.83 -30.27
C ALA A 337 0.62 -3.65 -29.29
N LEU A 338 0.74 -3.89 -27.98
CA LEU A 338 0.73 -2.86 -26.95
C LEU A 338 2.13 -2.39 -26.52
N VAL A 339 3.08 -3.32 -26.35
CA VAL A 339 4.43 -3.03 -25.84
C VAL A 339 5.54 -3.27 -26.86
N GLY A 340 5.17 -3.71 -28.07
CA GLY A 340 6.10 -4.02 -29.14
C GLY A 340 6.82 -5.37 -28.97
N SER A 341 7.38 -5.86 -30.07
CA SER A 341 8.00 -7.20 -30.14
C SER A 341 9.15 -7.39 -29.14
N ALA A 342 9.94 -6.34 -28.90
CA ALA A 342 11.14 -6.43 -28.08
C ALA A 342 10.84 -6.63 -26.58
N LYS A 343 9.72 -6.10 -26.09
CA LYS A 343 9.30 -6.19 -24.69
C LYS A 343 8.34 -7.35 -24.42
N THR A 344 7.87 -8.01 -25.48
CA THR A 344 6.87 -9.08 -25.37
C THR A 344 7.51 -10.32 -24.73
N PRO A 345 6.85 -10.95 -23.72
CA PRO A 345 7.30 -12.20 -23.14
C PRO A 345 7.61 -13.28 -24.19
N ARG A 346 8.78 -13.90 -24.07
CA ARG A 346 9.23 -15.01 -24.92
C ARG A 346 8.73 -16.36 -24.44
N ALA A 347 8.35 -16.44 -23.17
CA ALA A 347 7.70 -17.60 -22.58
C ALA A 347 6.55 -17.17 -21.66
N VAL A 348 5.58 -18.07 -21.53
CA VAL A 348 4.61 -18.08 -20.42
C VAL A 348 4.91 -19.29 -19.55
N GLU A 349 4.95 -19.08 -18.24
CA GLU A 349 5.03 -20.16 -17.26
C GLU A 349 3.75 -20.25 -16.46
N TRP A 350 3.27 -21.46 -16.25
CA TRP A 350 2.06 -21.73 -15.50
C TRP A 350 2.40 -22.18 -14.09
N GLY A 351 1.77 -21.55 -13.09
CA GLY A 351 1.87 -21.94 -11.68
C GLY A 351 1.89 -20.75 -10.74
N ASP A 352 2.14 -21.02 -9.46
CA ASP A 352 2.01 -20.03 -8.40
C ASP A 352 2.92 -18.82 -8.57
N VAL A 353 2.41 -17.64 -8.19
CA VAL A 353 3.18 -16.40 -8.09
C VAL A 353 3.75 -16.28 -6.67
N PRO A 354 5.09 -16.34 -6.48
CA PRO A 354 5.68 -16.30 -5.16
C PRO A 354 5.47 -14.92 -4.52
N ARG A 355 4.86 -14.94 -3.33
CA ARG A 355 4.64 -13.76 -2.50
C ARG A 355 5.26 -13.97 -1.12
N SER A 356 5.86 -12.92 -0.57
CA SER A 356 6.31 -12.92 0.83
C SER A 356 5.11 -13.09 1.78
N ASP A 357 5.37 -13.35 3.06
CA ASP A 357 4.35 -13.37 4.13
C ASP A 357 3.49 -12.09 4.19
N ARG A 358 3.97 -11.01 3.55
CA ARG A 358 3.31 -9.69 3.47
C ARG A 358 2.53 -9.52 2.16
N GLY A 359 2.41 -10.57 1.35
CA GLY A 359 1.75 -10.55 0.06
C GLY A 359 2.50 -9.83 -1.06
N LYS A 360 3.73 -9.33 -0.82
CA LYS A 360 4.55 -8.71 -1.87
C LYS A 360 5.11 -9.76 -2.81
N VAL A 361 4.98 -9.55 -4.12
CA VAL A 361 5.58 -10.41 -5.16
C VAL A 361 7.10 -10.46 -5.00
N MET A 362 7.66 -11.67 -5.04
CA MET A 362 9.09 -11.94 -4.90
C MET A 362 9.69 -12.38 -6.24
N ARG A 363 9.94 -11.43 -7.15
CA ARG A 363 10.49 -11.72 -8.50
C ARG A 363 11.81 -12.48 -8.47
N ARG A 364 12.67 -12.20 -7.48
CA ARG A 364 13.95 -12.89 -7.28
C ARG A 364 13.83 -14.38 -6.95
N ALA A 365 12.64 -14.85 -6.56
CA ALA A 365 12.39 -16.28 -6.34
C ALA A 365 12.06 -17.04 -7.64
N LEU A 366 11.82 -16.33 -8.75
CA LEU A 366 11.53 -16.89 -10.06
C LEU A 366 12.73 -16.85 -11.02
N SER A 367 13.65 -15.92 -10.79
CA SER A 367 14.80 -15.61 -11.66
C SER A 367 15.96 -16.59 -11.50
#